data_AF-A0A651FNI6-F1
#
_entry.id   AF-A0A651FNI6-F1
#
_cell.length_a   1.000
_cell.length_b   1.000
_cell.length_c   1.000
_cell.angle_alpha   90.00
_cell.angle_beta   90.00
_cell.angle_gamma   90.00
#
_symmetry.space_group_name_H-M   'P 1'
#
loop_
_entity.id
_entity.type
_entity.pdbx_description
1 polymer ?
#
loop_
_entity_poly.entity_id
_entity_poly.type
_entity_poly.pdbx_seq_one_letter_code
_entity_poly.pdbx_strand_id
1 'polypeptide(L)'
;MKSSVLITFVCRSSCAILRVSVWVICAGLTFSQEAPVPATPLFPASDWAEVSATYPGVQILSQSFDQPRRIRIYAARIDLQHPGLGVVTTGRHPQWEPGVRETMRETTTAFVCRKRAIDKPVVLALNANFYYPVGNEPAPSVLRGLAVSNGELVSPSEKNRWALVFPSEGPVRMQPTKPDTDLKNVQYALGAYVAIVREGAIFGDNQP
;
A
#
# COMPACT_ATOMS: atom_id res chain seq x y z
N MET A 1 -10.52 -17.02 12.53
CA MET A 1 -10.27 -16.40 11.22
C MET A 1 -8.85 -15.86 11.20
N LYS A 2 -7.99 -16.33 10.29
CA LYS A 2 -6.64 -15.77 10.11
C LYS A 2 -6.77 -14.45 9.36
N SER A 3 -6.37 -13.34 9.98
CA SER A 3 -6.35 -12.04 9.33
C SER A 3 -5.11 -11.95 8.44
N SER A 4 -5.29 -12.14 7.13
CA SER A 4 -4.23 -11.92 6.13
C SER A 4 -4.48 -10.66 5.34
N VAL A 5 -3.44 -9.88 5.07
CA VAL A 5 -3.50 -8.77 4.11
C VAL A 5 -2.79 -9.21 2.82
N LEU A 6 -3.46 -9.00 1.69
CA LEU A 6 -2.93 -9.20 0.35
C LEU A 6 -2.51 -7.83 -0.21
N ILE A 7 -1.24 -7.69 -0.59
CA ILE A 7 -0.72 -6.50 -1.26
C ILE A 7 -0.19 -6.92 -2.63
N THR A 8 -0.70 -6.30 -3.70
CA THR A 8 -0.36 -6.62 -5.10
C THR A 8 0.38 -5.45 -5.77
N PHE A 9 1.44 -5.75 -6.51
CA PHE A 9 2.30 -4.80 -7.22
C PHE A 9 2.41 -5.14 -8.69
N VAL A 10 2.44 -4.13 -9.57
CA VAL A 10 2.59 -4.28 -11.02
C VAL A 10 3.87 -3.57 -11.47
N CYS A 11 4.87 -4.32 -11.94
CA CYS A 11 6.11 -3.78 -12.51
C CYS A 11 6.02 -3.71 -14.04
N ARG A 12 6.29 -2.54 -14.63
CA ARG A 12 6.50 -2.38 -16.09
C ARG A 12 8.00 -2.38 -16.37
N SER A 13 8.49 -3.34 -17.15
CA SER A 13 9.90 -3.41 -17.55
C SER A 13 10.15 -2.60 -18.82
N SER A 14 10.88 -1.49 -18.71
CA SER A 14 11.69 -0.92 -19.80
C SER A 14 12.88 -0.20 -19.17
N CYS A 15 14.08 -0.72 -19.42
CA CYS A 15 15.43 -0.20 -19.13
C CYS A 15 15.63 0.80 -17.97
N ALA A 16 16.38 0.35 -16.95
CA ALA A 16 17.16 1.15 -16.01
C ALA A 16 16.48 2.43 -15.46
N ILE A 17 15.63 2.24 -14.45
CA ILE A 17 15.40 3.04 -13.23
C ILE A 17 14.20 2.36 -12.57
N LEU A 18 14.29 2.01 -11.29
CA LEU A 18 13.17 1.44 -10.52
C LEU A 18 12.08 2.51 -10.33
N ARG A 19 11.27 2.78 -11.36
CA ARG A 19 10.06 3.60 -11.26
C ARG A 19 8.89 2.69 -10.93
N VAL A 20 8.54 2.65 -9.64
CA VAL A 20 7.31 2.00 -9.18
C VAL A 20 6.15 2.95 -9.47
N SER A 21 5.49 2.75 -10.60
CA SER A 21 4.29 3.48 -10.98
C SER A 21 3.07 2.58 -10.78
N VAL A 22 2.14 2.99 -9.93
CA VAL A 22 0.77 2.45 -9.90
C VAL A 22 0.07 2.94 -11.17
N TRP A 23 -0.32 2.03 -12.05
CA TRP A 23 -1.03 2.37 -13.29
C TRP A 23 -2.53 2.10 -13.16
N VAL A 24 -3.33 3.15 -13.29
CA VAL A 24 -4.76 3.15 -13.61
C VAL A 24 -4.91 3.05 -15.13
N ILE A 25 -5.78 2.19 -15.64
CA ILE A 25 -6.12 2.12 -17.07
C ILE A 25 -7.51 2.74 -17.24
N CYS A 26 -7.60 3.86 -17.95
CA CYS A 26 -8.86 4.43 -18.44
C CYS A 26 -9.00 4.08 -19.92
N ALA A 27 -10.17 3.56 -20.31
CA ALA A 27 -10.62 3.57 -21.70
C ALA A 27 -12.10 3.95 -21.72
N GLY A 28 -12.42 5.06 -22.38
CA GLY A 28 -13.78 5.56 -22.54
C GLY A 28 -14.42 4.99 -23.80
N LEU A 29 -15.66 4.51 -23.66
CA LEU A 29 -16.68 4.39 -24.70
C LEU A 29 -18.06 4.51 -24.04
N THR A 30 -19.01 5.15 -24.73
CA THR A 30 -20.36 5.47 -24.26
C THR A 30 -21.31 4.27 -24.22
N PHE A 31 -21.89 4.06 -23.04
CA PHE A 31 -23.19 3.47 -22.66
C PHE A 31 -23.80 2.25 -23.39
N SER A 32 -23.96 1.17 -22.61
CA SER A 32 -25.24 0.48 -22.37
C SER A 32 -25.17 -0.22 -20.99
N GLN A 33 -26.25 -0.19 -20.19
CA GLN A 33 -26.34 -0.88 -18.89
C GLN A 33 -26.46 -2.39 -19.13
N GLU A 34 -25.33 -3.05 -19.32
CA GLU A 34 -25.25 -4.51 -19.20
C GLU A 34 -25.04 -4.88 -17.72
N ALA A 35 -25.65 -5.99 -17.29
CA ALA A 35 -25.31 -6.62 -16.01
C ALA A 35 -23.78 -6.71 -15.88
N PRO A 36 -23.18 -6.60 -14.67
CA PRO A 36 -21.74 -6.67 -14.53
C PRO A 36 -21.27 -7.98 -15.18
N VAL A 37 -20.67 -7.86 -16.36
CA VAL A 37 -20.04 -8.98 -17.04
C VAL A 37 -19.04 -9.50 -16.03
N PRO A 38 -19.10 -10.77 -15.61
CA PRO A 38 -18.06 -11.32 -14.76
C PRO A 38 -16.76 -11.08 -15.51
N ALA A 39 -15.95 -10.14 -15.03
CA ALA A 39 -14.70 -9.80 -15.68
C ALA A 39 -13.89 -11.09 -15.67
N THR A 40 -13.77 -11.73 -16.84
CA THR A 40 -12.88 -12.88 -16.99
C THR A 40 -11.53 -12.40 -16.49
N PRO A 41 -11.01 -12.97 -15.40
CA PRO A 41 -9.81 -12.43 -14.81
C PRO A 41 -8.72 -12.52 -15.89
N LEU A 42 -8.13 -11.37 -16.22
CA LEU A 42 -7.06 -11.28 -17.23
C LEU A 42 -5.87 -12.19 -16.88
N PHE A 43 -5.80 -12.61 -15.62
CA PHE A 43 -4.75 -13.44 -15.05
C PHE A 43 -5.39 -14.58 -14.23
N PRO A 44 -4.89 -15.83 -14.35
CA PRO A 44 -5.39 -16.94 -13.56
C PRO A 44 -5.21 -16.66 -12.06
N ALA A 45 -6.25 -16.98 -11.29
CA ALA A 45 -6.17 -16.97 -9.83
C ALA A 45 -5.08 -17.95 -9.37
N SER A 46 -4.29 -17.53 -8.38
CA SER A 46 -3.31 -18.42 -7.75
C SER A 46 -3.88 -19.01 -6.47
N ASP A 47 -3.62 -20.29 -6.23
CA ASP A 47 -3.89 -20.90 -4.94
C ASP A 47 -2.76 -20.58 -3.96
N TRP A 48 -3.06 -19.78 -2.95
CA TRP A 48 -2.11 -19.44 -1.88
C TRP A 48 -1.73 -20.63 -1.01
N ALA A 49 -2.46 -21.74 -1.06
CA ALA A 49 -2.09 -22.97 -0.36
C ALA A 49 -0.84 -23.63 -0.96
N GLU A 50 -0.59 -23.42 -2.25
CA GLU A 50 0.56 -23.98 -2.96
C GLU A 50 1.82 -23.09 -2.89
N VAL A 51 1.66 -21.84 -2.45
CA VAL A 51 2.77 -20.89 -2.33
C VAL A 51 3.54 -21.14 -1.03
N SER A 52 4.77 -21.63 -1.13
CA SER A 52 5.64 -21.80 0.04
C SER A 52 5.92 -20.46 0.75
N ALA A 53 5.98 -20.50 2.08
CA ALA A 53 6.36 -19.35 2.88
C ALA A 53 7.81 -18.91 2.57
N THR A 54 8.00 -17.63 2.23
CA THR A 54 9.32 -17.03 2.04
C THR A 54 9.98 -16.70 3.39
N TYR A 55 9.16 -16.44 4.40
CA TYR A 55 9.53 -16.26 5.81
C TYR A 55 8.34 -16.73 6.66
N PRO A 56 8.52 -17.20 7.91
CA PRO A 56 7.38 -17.55 8.77
C PRO A 56 6.30 -16.46 8.81
N GLY A 57 5.07 -16.80 8.41
CA GLY A 57 3.94 -15.86 8.29
C GLY A 57 3.93 -14.97 7.04
N VAL A 58 4.86 -15.13 6.10
CA VAL A 58 4.94 -14.35 4.85
C VAL A 58 5.08 -15.27 3.63
N GLN A 59 4.13 -15.16 2.69
CA GLN A 59 4.18 -15.81 1.37
C GLN A 59 4.32 -14.73 0.30
N ILE A 60 5.20 -14.96 -0.68
CA ILE A 60 5.37 -14.07 -1.84
C ILE A 60 5.14 -14.86 -3.11
N LEU A 61 4.20 -14.39 -3.91
CA LEU A 61 3.91 -14.87 -5.24
C LEU A 61 4.52 -13.91 -6.28
N SER A 62 5.18 -14.45 -7.30
CA SER A 62 5.63 -13.71 -8.47
C SER A 62 5.00 -14.33 -9.71
N GLN A 63 4.24 -13.56 -10.47
CA GLN A 63 3.68 -13.98 -11.76
C GLN A 63 4.16 -13.05 -12.87
N SER A 64 4.37 -13.61 -14.05
CA SER A 64 4.73 -12.87 -15.25
C SER A 64 3.72 -13.17 -16.34
N PHE A 65 3.30 -12.13 -17.05
CA PHE A 65 2.37 -12.22 -18.16
C PHE A 65 3.00 -11.50 -19.35
N ASP A 66 3.08 -12.14 -20.50
CA ASP A 66 3.64 -11.53 -21.71
C ASP A 66 2.58 -10.78 -22.54
N GLN A 67 1.29 -11.03 -22.30
CA GLN A 67 0.15 -10.46 -23.02
C GLN A 67 -0.88 -9.82 -22.08
N PRO A 68 -1.61 -8.76 -22.48
CA PRO A 68 -1.48 -8.01 -23.74
C PRO A 68 -0.22 -7.12 -23.80
N ARG A 69 0.50 -7.02 -22.68
CA ARG A 69 1.82 -6.40 -22.59
C ARG A 69 2.59 -7.07 -21.46
N ARG A 70 3.92 -7.14 -21.58
CA ARG A 70 4.75 -7.74 -20.53
C ARG A 70 4.55 -7.03 -19.19
N ILE A 71 4.07 -7.79 -18.20
CA ILE A 71 3.85 -7.34 -16.83
C ILE A 71 4.45 -8.40 -15.90
N ARG A 72 5.11 -7.94 -14.83
CA ARG A 72 5.46 -8.79 -13.70
C ARG A 72 4.72 -8.31 -12.46
N ILE A 73 3.99 -9.23 -11.82
CA ILE A 73 3.23 -8.99 -10.61
C ILE A 73 3.93 -9.65 -9.44
N TYR A 74 4.08 -8.90 -8.36
CA TYR A 74 4.45 -9.46 -7.06
C TYR A 74 3.25 -9.31 -6.14
N ALA A 75 2.89 -10.36 -5.41
CA ALA A 75 1.85 -10.32 -4.42
C ALA A 75 2.39 -10.90 -3.10
N ALA A 76 2.13 -10.22 -2.00
CA ALA A 76 2.51 -10.70 -0.67
C ALA A 76 1.25 -11.00 0.14
N ARG A 77 1.22 -12.18 0.76
CA ARG A 77 0.25 -12.53 1.80
C ARG A 77 0.98 -12.58 3.14
N ILE A 78 0.52 -11.75 4.07
CA ILE A 78 1.13 -11.60 5.39
C ILE A 78 0.12 -12.04 6.43
N ASP A 79 0.50 -12.99 7.28
CA ASP A 79 -0.24 -13.36 8.49
C ASP A 79 0.05 -12.34 9.59
N LEU A 80 -0.92 -11.44 9.83
CA LEU A 80 -0.78 -10.37 10.81
C LEU A 80 -0.88 -10.86 12.26
N GLN A 81 -1.20 -12.14 12.47
CA GLN A 81 -1.24 -12.75 13.80
C GLN A 81 0.06 -13.51 14.11
N HIS A 82 1.00 -13.60 13.16
CA HIS A 82 2.24 -14.33 13.38
C HIS A 82 3.09 -13.60 14.44
N PRO A 83 3.45 -14.26 15.56
CA PRO A 83 4.28 -13.64 16.58
C PRO A 83 5.63 -13.24 15.99
N GLY A 84 6.06 -12.01 16.26
CA GLY A 84 7.31 -11.45 15.75
C GLY A 84 7.19 -10.73 14.39
N LEU A 85 6.04 -10.80 13.70
CA LEU A 85 5.75 -9.89 12.60
C LEU A 85 5.09 -8.61 13.11
N GLY A 86 5.53 -7.48 12.56
CA GLY A 86 4.98 -6.17 12.87
C GLY A 86 5.13 -5.22 11.69
N VAL A 87 4.40 -4.12 11.76
CA VAL A 87 4.46 -3.05 10.75
C VAL A 87 5.34 -1.94 11.26
N VAL A 88 6.15 -1.37 10.37
CA VAL A 88 6.93 -0.18 10.64
C VAL A 88 6.81 0.79 9.47
N THR A 89 6.70 2.07 9.76
CA THR A 89 6.62 3.13 8.74
C THR A 89 7.73 4.17 8.98
N THR A 90 7.89 5.09 8.03
CA THR A 90 8.69 6.29 8.27
C THR A 90 7.92 7.20 9.23
N GLY A 91 8.64 7.72 10.23
CA GLY A 91 8.05 8.49 11.32
C GLY A 91 7.85 9.96 10.98
N ARG A 92 7.36 10.70 11.97
CA ARG A 92 7.19 12.15 11.90
C ARG A 92 8.56 12.84 11.79
N HIS A 93 8.63 13.92 11.01
CA HIS A 93 9.81 14.79 10.98
C HIS A 93 10.05 15.44 12.36
N PRO A 94 11.29 15.59 12.86
CA PRO A 94 11.54 16.18 14.19
C PRO A 94 11.03 17.61 14.37
N GLN A 95 11.08 18.42 13.30
CA GLN A 95 10.55 19.78 13.27
C GLN A 95 9.18 19.83 12.57
N TRP A 96 8.30 18.90 12.92
CA TRP A 96 7.06 18.67 12.18
C TRP A 96 6.23 19.94 11.97
N GLU A 97 5.79 20.14 10.73
CA GLU A 97 4.86 21.20 10.37
C GLU A 97 3.92 20.64 9.28
N PRO A 98 2.60 20.59 9.52
CA PRO A 98 1.65 19.99 8.59
C PRO A 98 1.66 20.75 7.27
N GLY A 99 1.66 20.02 6.15
CA GLY A 99 1.71 20.63 4.81
C GLY A 99 3.05 21.29 4.44
N VAL A 100 4.07 21.23 5.29
CA VAL A 100 5.41 21.80 5.01
C VAL A 100 6.51 20.75 5.17
N ARG A 101 6.58 20.10 6.35
CA ARG A 101 7.57 19.06 6.66
C ARG A 101 6.97 17.99 7.57
N GLU A 102 6.36 16.99 6.96
CA GLU A 102 5.62 15.95 7.67
C GLU A 102 6.48 14.74 8.01
N THR A 103 7.32 14.35 7.06
CA THR A 103 8.25 13.22 7.21
C THR A 103 9.56 13.50 6.49
N MET A 104 10.52 12.58 6.63
CA MET A 104 11.73 12.55 5.81
C MET A 104 11.52 11.53 4.70
N ARG A 105 11.48 11.98 3.45
CA ARG A 105 11.45 11.05 2.31
C ARG A 105 12.76 10.27 2.26
N GLU A 106 12.69 9.00 1.88
CA GLU A 106 13.85 8.16 1.59
C GLU A 106 13.45 7.07 0.60
N THR A 107 14.42 6.42 -0.04
CA THR A 107 14.15 5.25 -0.89
C THR A 107 13.81 4.04 -0.01
N THR A 108 13.02 3.09 -0.53
CA THR A 108 12.71 1.83 0.18
C THR A 108 13.98 1.08 0.60
N THR A 109 15.02 1.10 -0.24
CA THR A 109 16.33 0.51 0.08
C THR A 109 17.00 1.21 1.26
N ALA A 110 17.04 2.55 1.26
CA ALA A 110 17.60 3.33 2.36
C ALA A 110 16.85 3.07 3.68
N PHE A 111 15.52 2.99 3.62
CA PHE A 111 14.68 2.63 4.76
C PHE A 111 15.07 1.27 5.35
N VAL A 112 15.17 0.24 4.50
CA VAL A 112 15.57 -1.12 4.92
C VAL A 112 16.95 -1.11 5.57
N CYS A 113 17.94 -0.47 4.93
CA CYS A 113 19.30 -0.36 5.46
C CYS A 113 19.31 0.33 6.83
N ARG A 114 18.62 1.45 6.96
CA ARG A 114 18.53 2.23 8.21
C ARG A 114 17.85 1.46 9.34
N LYS A 115 16.81 0.69 9.06
CA LYS A 115 16.15 -0.16 10.07
C LYS A 115 17.05 -1.32 10.49
N ARG A 116 17.73 -1.96 9.55
CA ARG A 116 18.69 -3.04 9.86
C ARG A 116 19.89 -2.55 10.65
N ALA A 117 20.34 -1.31 10.43
CA ALA A 117 21.42 -0.70 11.19
C ALA A 117 21.11 -0.46 12.68
N ILE A 118 19.83 -0.52 13.07
CA ILE A 118 19.38 -0.46 14.47
C ILE A 118 18.78 -1.81 14.92
N ASP A 119 19.28 -2.91 14.35
CA ASP A 119 18.88 -4.29 14.63
C ASP A 119 17.38 -4.57 14.52
N LYS A 120 16.68 -3.83 13.65
CA LYS A 120 15.29 -4.13 13.27
C LYS A 120 15.28 -4.91 11.97
N PRO A 121 15.08 -6.25 11.99
CA PRO A 121 14.99 -7.04 10.77
C PRO A 121 13.78 -6.58 9.95
N VAL A 122 14.00 -6.46 8.63
CA VAL A 122 12.94 -6.13 7.67
C VAL A 122 12.83 -7.27 6.68
N VAL A 123 11.66 -7.93 6.69
CA VAL A 123 11.32 -9.07 5.82
C VAL A 123 10.81 -8.60 4.46
N LEU A 124 9.98 -7.54 4.45
CA LEU A 124 9.40 -6.96 3.24
C LEU A 124 9.28 -5.43 3.41
N ALA A 125 9.52 -4.67 2.34
CA ALA A 125 9.33 -3.23 2.31
C ALA A 125 8.77 -2.77 0.96
N LEU A 126 7.92 -1.75 0.99
CA LEU A 126 7.27 -1.15 -0.18
C LEU A 126 7.14 0.37 0.01
N ASN A 127 7.08 1.12 -1.09
CA ASN A 127 6.61 2.50 -1.03
C ASN A 127 5.11 2.52 -0.73
N ALA A 128 4.63 3.53 0.00
CA ALA A 128 3.24 3.62 0.44
C ALA A 128 2.57 4.90 -0.07
N ASN A 129 2.52 5.97 0.74
CA ASN A 129 1.86 7.23 0.40
C ASN A 129 2.50 7.91 -0.83
N PHE A 130 1.68 8.65 -1.58
CA PHE A 130 2.18 9.69 -2.49
C PHE A 130 2.74 10.87 -1.66
N TYR A 131 3.63 11.66 -2.24
CA TYR A 131 4.29 12.75 -1.52
C TYR A 131 4.71 13.89 -2.45
N TYR A 132 5.00 15.05 -1.86
CA TYR A 132 5.56 16.22 -2.51
C TYR A 132 6.65 16.88 -1.62
N PRO A 133 7.71 17.47 -2.18
CA PRO A 133 8.10 17.41 -3.61
C PRO A 133 8.47 15.98 -4.02
N VAL A 134 8.38 15.67 -5.32
CA VAL A 134 8.82 14.36 -5.84
C VAL A 134 10.33 14.35 -6.02
N GLY A 135 11.00 13.25 -5.64
CA GLY A 135 12.45 13.11 -5.76
C GLY A 135 12.97 11.85 -5.07
N ASN A 136 14.22 11.47 -5.32
CA ASN A 136 14.82 10.27 -4.74
C ASN A 136 15.77 10.56 -3.56
N GLU A 137 16.21 11.80 -3.42
CA GLU A 137 17.11 12.22 -2.35
C GLU A 137 16.37 12.37 -1.02
N PRO A 138 17.03 12.09 0.12
CA PRO A 138 16.47 12.38 1.43
C PRO A 138 16.17 13.87 1.60
N ALA A 139 14.91 14.20 1.90
CA ALA A 139 14.48 15.56 2.13
C ALA A 139 13.17 15.60 2.94
N PRO A 140 12.91 16.68 3.69
CA PRO A 140 11.59 16.95 4.23
C PRO A 140 10.53 16.88 3.14
N SER A 141 9.40 16.23 3.42
CA SER A 141 8.32 16.05 2.45
C SER A 141 6.96 16.02 3.13
N VAL A 142 5.95 16.29 2.33
CA VAL A 142 4.52 16.28 2.67
C VAL A 142 3.91 15.06 2.04
N LEU A 143 3.20 14.24 2.82
CA LEU A 143 2.50 13.08 2.30
C LEU A 143 1.12 13.49 1.80
N ARG A 144 0.56 12.68 0.88
CA ARG A 144 -0.85 12.78 0.50
C ARG A 144 -1.65 11.71 1.24
N GLY A 145 -2.68 12.16 1.95
CA GLY A 145 -3.55 11.30 2.75
C GLY A 145 -2.93 10.88 4.09
N LEU A 146 -3.78 10.30 4.95
CA LEU A 146 -3.45 10.01 6.34
C LEU A 146 -2.19 9.16 6.48
N ALA A 147 -1.29 9.57 7.36
CA ALA A 147 -0.17 8.74 7.81
C ALA A 147 -0.04 8.80 9.33
N VAL A 148 0.06 7.64 9.96
CA VAL A 148 0.32 7.49 11.41
C VAL A 148 1.47 6.50 11.60
N SER A 149 2.38 6.81 12.51
CA SER A 149 3.52 5.96 12.86
C SER A 149 3.62 5.82 14.36
N ASN A 150 3.46 4.61 14.88
CA ASN A 150 3.46 4.33 16.32
C ASN A 150 2.49 5.20 17.14
N GLY A 151 1.28 5.42 16.62
CA GLY A 151 0.29 6.31 17.25
C GLY A 151 0.55 7.81 17.04
N GLU A 152 1.67 8.20 16.43
CA GLU A 152 1.98 9.59 16.13
C GLU A 152 1.49 9.98 14.73
N LEU A 153 0.71 11.06 14.64
CA LEU A 153 0.23 11.61 13.37
C LEU A 153 1.39 12.13 12.52
N VAL A 154 1.69 11.50 11.41
CA VAL A 154 2.73 11.96 10.48
C VAL A 154 2.15 12.93 9.45
N SER A 155 1.01 12.60 8.86
CA SER A 155 0.34 13.42 7.84
C SER A 155 -1.18 13.41 8.06
N PRO A 156 -1.84 14.58 8.05
CA PRO A 156 -3.28 14.68 8.26
C PRO A 156 -4.07 13.97 7.14
N SER A 157 -5.26 13.50 7.49
CA SER A 157 -6.23 12.98 6.52
C SER A 157 -6.71 14.07 5.56
N GLU A 158 -6.83 13.73 4.28
CA GLU A 158 -7.41 14.61 3.26
C GLU A 158 -8.83 14.14 2.92
N LYS A 159 -9.65 15.07 2.39
CA LYS A 159 -10.98 14.73 1.85
C LYS A 159 -10.85 13.78 0.65
N ASN A 160 -11.81 12.87 0.49
CA ASN A 160 -11.89 11.93 -0.63
C ASN A 160 -10.66 11.02 -0.78
N ARG A 161 -10.03 10.66 0.35
CA ARG A 161 -8.94 9.68 0.39
C ARG A 161 -9.36 8.44 1.15
N TRP A 162 -8.59 7.39 0.97
CA TRP A 162 -8.67 6.16 1.74
C TRP A 162 -7.42 5.98 2.58
N ALA A 163 -7.49 5.11 3.58
CA ALA A 163 -6.31 4.69 4.33
C ALA A 163 -6.40 3.23 4.73
N LEU A 164 -5.26 2.53 4.68
CA LEU A 164 -5.06 1.26 5.34
C LEU A 164 -4.67 1.54 6.79
N VAL A 165 -5.52 1.14 7.73
CA VAL A 165 -5.42 1.44 9.15
C VAL A 165 -5.09 0.17 9.93
N PHE A 166 -4.00 0.24 10.69
CA PHE A 166 -3.58 -0.75 11.68
C PHE A 166 -3.92 -0.20 13.06
N PRO A 167 -5.00 -0.66 13.68
CA PRO A 167 -5.32 -0.21 15.03
C PRO A 167 -4.35 -0.81 16.06
N SER A 168 -4.28 -0.21 17.25
CA SER A 168 -3.60 -0.80 18.40
C SER A 168 -4.29 -2.08 18.88
N GLU A 169 -5.61 -2.16 18.65
CA GLU A 169 -6.45 -3.31 18.99
C GLU A 169 -7.47 -3.59 17.86
N GLY A 170 -7.69 -4.87 17.58
CA GLY A 170 -8.66 -5.31 16.57
C GLY A 170 -8.09 -5.43 15.15
N PRO A 171 -8.96 -5.63 14.14
CA PRO A 171 -8.52 -5.98 12.80
C PRO A 171 -8.02 -4.76 12.01
N VAL A 172 -7.03 -5.02 11.15
CA VAL A 172 -6.61 -4.09 10.09
C VAL A 172 -7.76 -3.86 9.11
N ARG A 173 -7.93 -2.62 8.67
CA ARG A 173 -9.05 -2.22 7.81
C ARG A 173 -8.64 -1.17 6.79
N MET A 174 -9.31 -1.20 5.65
CA MET A 174 -9.27 -0.14 4.65
C MET A 174 -10.52 0.73 4.85
N GLN A 175 -10.36 2.05 5.00
CA GLN A 175 -11.49 2.95 5.23
C GLN A 175 -11.34 4.28 4.49
N PRO A 176 -12.45 4.95 4.11
CA PRO A 176 -12.39 6.34 3.69
C PRO A 176 -11.94 7.23 4.86
N THR A 177 -11.30 8.34 4.51
CA THR A 177 -10.82 9.34 5.46
C THR A 177 -11.40 10.71 5.13
N LYS A 178 -11.57 11.51 6.18
CA LYS A 178 -12.04 12.90 6.17
C LYS A 178 -11.14 13.74 7.10
N PRO A 179 -11.09 15.07 6.98
CA PRO A 179 -10.18 15.90 7.78
C PRO A 179 -10.26 15.68 9.30
N ASP A 180 -11.42 15.29 9.82
CA ASP A 180 -11.71 14.99 11.23
C ASP A 180 -11.75 13.47 11.52
N THR A 181 -10.99 12.66 10.76
CA THR A 181 -10.90 11.21 11.02
C THR A 181 -10.37 10.99 12.43
N ASP A 182 -11.11 10.26 13.26
CA ASP A 182 -10.68 9.90 14.61
C ASP A 182 -9.45 8.97 14.54
N LEU A 183 -8.40 9.37 15.24
CA LEU A 183 -7.13 8.65 15.30
C LEU A 183 -6.96 7.88 16.60
N LYS A 184 -7.97 7.87 17.48
CA LYS A 184 -7.98 7.02 18.67
C LYS A 184 -7.71 5.56 18.26
N ASN A 185 -6.79 4.92 18.97
CA ASN A 185 -6.40 3.54 18.76
C ASN A 185 -5.81 3.24 17.37
N VAL A 186 -5.32 4.24 16.63
CA VAL A 186 -4.59 4.02 15.37
C VAL A 186 -3.10 3.90 15.66
N GLN A 187 -2.51 2.71 15.47
CA GLN A 187 -1.07 2.50 15.65
C GLN A 187 -0.30 2.88 14.38
N TYR A 188 -0.80 2.47 13.21
CA TYR A 188 -0.28 2.89 11.91
C TYR A 188 -1.40 3.19 10.93
N ALA A 189 -1.15 4.12 10.03
CA ALA A 189 -2.02 4.37 8.89
C ALA A 189 -1.19 4.72 7.66
N LEU A 190 -1.64 4.25 6.51
CA LEU A 190 -1.04 4.51 5.20
C LEU A 190 -2.10 5.07 4.27
N GLY A 191 -1.83 6.24 3.70
CA GLY A 191 -2.75 6.96 2.84
C GLY A 191 -2.81 6.33 1.46
N ALA A 192 -4.03 6.18 0.95
CA ALA A 192 -4.34 5.61 -0.34
C ALA A 192 -5.30 6.52 -1.12
N TYR A 193 -5.37 6.33 -2.44
CA TYR A 193 -6.30 7.09 -3.29
C TYR A 193 -7.72 6.55 -3.17
N VAL A 194 -7.90 5.25 -3.42
CA VAL A 194 -9.21 4.57 -3.49
C VAL A 194 -9.07 3.11 -3.05
N ALA A 195 -10.16 2.51 -2.54
CA ALA A 195 -10.25 1.06 -2.42
C ALA A 195 -10.51 0.41 -3.78
N ILE A 196 -9.77 -0.65 -4.11
CA ILE A 196 -9.97 -1.40 -5.37
C ILE A 196 -10.96 -2.54 -5.17
N VAL A 197 -10.97 -3.15 -3.98
CA VAL A 197 -11.89 -4.23 -3.59
C VAL A 197 -12.60 -3.85 -2.31
N ARG A 198 -13.90 -4.07 -2.25
CA ARG A 198 -14.74 -3.89 -1.07
C ARG A 198 -15.71 -5.06 -0.97
N GLU A 199 -15.76 -5.70 0.19
CA GLU A 199 -16.72 -6.80 0.48
C GLU A 199 -16.64 -7.93 -0.57
N GLY A 200 -15.44 -8.19 -1.09
CA GLY A 200 -15.18 -9.21 -2.11
C GLY A 200 -15.48 -8.79 -3.55
N ALA A 201 -16.00 -7.58 -3.79
CA ALA A 201 -16.29 -7.05 -5.11
C ALA A 201 -15.33 -5.93 -5.53
N ILE A 202 -15.12 -5.76 -6.83
CA ILE A 202 -14.34 -4.64 -7.40
C ILE A 202 -15.13 -3.34 -7.14
N PHE A 203 -14.47 -2.36 -6.51
CA PHE A 203 -15.09 -1.10 -6.07
C PHE A 203 -14.77 0.09 -7.00
N GLY A 204 -13.79 -0.08 -7.91
CA GLY A 204 -13.17 1.01 -8.68
C GLY A 204 -13.83 1.45 -9.99
N ASP A 205 -14.84 0.73 -10.50
CA ASP A 205 -15.47 1.06 -11.80
C ASP A 205 -16.63 2.07 -11.71
N ASN A 206 -17.10 2.41 -10.50
CA ASN A 206 -18.37 3.15 -10.31
C ASN A 206 -18.26 4.26 -9.25
N GLN A 207 -17.44 5.29 -9.48
CA GLN A 207 -17.59 6.56 -8.76
C GLN A 207 -17.91 7.68 -9.77
N PRO A 208 -18.98 8.47 -9.53
CA PRO A 208 -19.40 9.56 -10.42
C PRO A 208 -18.37 10.70 -10.53
#